data_AF-A0A1F5ZZ26-F1
#
_entry.id   AF-A0A1F5ZZ26-F1
#
_cell.length_a   1.000
_cell.length_b   1.000
_cell.length_c   1.000
_cell.angle_alpha   90.00
_cell.angle_beta   90.00
_cell.angle_gamma   90.00
#
_symmetry.space_group_name_H-M   'P 1'
#
loop_
_entity.id
_entity.type
_entity.pdbx_description
1 polymer ?
#
loop_
_entity_poly.entity_id
_entity_poly.type
_entity_poly.pdbx_seq_one_letter_code
_entity_poly.pdbx_strand_id
1 'polypeptide(L)'
;MLSNKFYLGILKYAGEYYQGSHKTFISKKLFDEVHKQVGKIERPRQKGHNFAFVGLAICGECGAAITAEQHIKKYKNGTGQTFIYYRCTKKLKPCTQKYISDGVHP
;
A
#
# COMPACT_ATOMS: atom_id res chain seq x y z
N MET A 1 -9.03 -3.42 -17.55
CA MET A 1 -8.79 -3.45 -19.01
C MET A 1 -7.40 -3.97 -19.41
N LEU A 2 -6.62 -4.57 -18.49
CA LEU A 2 -5.31 -5.17 -18.79
C LEU A 2 -5.33 -6.72 -18.79
N SER A 3 -6.50 -7.33 -18.54
CA SER A 3 -6.64 -8.77 -18.33
C SER A 3 -7.03 -9.57 -19.56
N ASN A 4 -7.16 -8.92 -20.72
CA ASN A 4 -7.67 -9.58 -21.91
C ASN A 4 -6.54 -10.33 -22.64
N LYS A 5 -6.71 -11.66 -22.79
CA LYS A 5 -5.76 -12.53 -23.49
C LYS A 5 -5.69 -12.28 -25.01
N PHE A 6 -6.56 -11.42 -25.54
CA PHE A 6 -6.51 -10.93 -26.91
C PHE A 6 -5.14 -10.35 -27.29
N TYR A 7 -4.47 -9.66 -26.37
CA TYR A 7 -3.12 -9.10 -26.59
C TYR A 7 -2.04 -10.17 -26.84
N LEU A 8 -2.31 -11.42 -26.44
CA LEU A 8 -1.45 -12.59 -26.62
C LEU A 8 -1.81 -13.43 -27.85
N GLY A 9 -2.71 -12.97 -28.72
CA GLY A 9 -3.15 -13.78 -29.86
C GLY A 9 -4.32 -14.71 -29.57
N ILE A 10 -4.91 -14.68 -28.36
CA ILE A 10 -5.94 -15.64 -27.96
C ILE A 10 -7.30 -14.96 -27.96
N LEU A 11 -8.23 -15.46 -28.79
CA LEU A 11 -9.61 -15.00 -28.83
C LEU A 11 -10.50 -15.89 -27.96
N LYS A 12 -11.49 -15.27 -27.32
CA LYS A 12 -12.55 -15.99 -26.62
C LYS A 12 -13.80 -15.97 -27.49
N TYR A 13 -14.28 -17.15 -27.89
CA TYR A 13 -15.52 -17.31 -28.67
C TYR A 13 -16.36 -18.41 -28.05
N ALA A 14 -17.67 -18.18 -27.87
CA ALA A 14 -18.60 -19.13 -27.24
C ALA A 14 -18.16 -19.71 -25.87
N GLY A 15 -17.29 -19.01 -25.14
CA GLY A 15 -16.74 -19.48 -23.85
C GLY A 15 -15.41 -20.24 -23.95
N GLU A 16 -15.03 -20.67 -25.15
CA GLU A 16 -13.79 -21.36 -25.45
C GLU A 16 -12.69 -20.41 -25.92
N TYR A 17 -11.44 -20.82 -25.76
CA TYR A 17 -10.26 -20.06 -26.16
C TYR A 17 -9.69 -20.63 -27.45
N TYR A 18 -9.61 -19.79 -28.48
CA TYR A 18 -9.05 -20.13 -29.78
C TYR A 18 -7.78 -19.32 -30.03
N GLN A 19 -6.81 -19.94 -30.70
CA GLN A 19 -5.62 -19.25 -31.15
C GLN A 19 -5.96 -18.45 -32.41
N GLY A 20 -5.95 -17.12 -32.29
CA GLY A 20 -6.18 -16.21 -33.40
C GLY A 20 -5.00 -16.20 -34.36
N SER A 21 -5.28 -15.88 -35.63
CA SER A 21 -4.26 -15.70 -36.67
C SER A 21 -3.56 -14.33 -36.59
N HIS A 22 -3.95 -13.48 -35.64
CA HIS A 22 -3.39 -12.13 -35.50
C HIS A 22 -2.03 -12.14 -34.81
N LYS A 23 -1.16 -11.21 -35.22
CA LYS A 23 0.16 -11.03 -34.62
C LYS A 23 0.02 -10.65 -33.14
N THR A 24 0.79 -11.30 -32.27
CA THR A 24 0.86 -10.95 -30.85
C THR A 24 1.36 -9.53 -30.67
N PHE A 25 0.56 -8.67 -30.01
CA PHE A 25 0.93 -7.28 -29.74
C PHE A 25 1.96 -7.18 -28.61
N ILE A 26 1.86 -8.09 -27.63
CA ILE A 26 2.66 -8.07 -26.41
C ILE A 26 3.20 -9.49 -26.18
N SER A 27 4.41 -9.61 -25.62
CA SER A 27 4.97 -10.90 -25.23
C SER A 27 4.26 -11.47 -23.99
N LYS A 28 4.19 -12.81 -23.88
CA LYS A 28 3.63 -13.47 -22.67
C LYS A 28 4.31 -13.00 -21.39
N LYS A 29 5.64 -12.83 -21.42
CA LYS A 29 6.42 -12.35 -20.27
C LYS A 29 5.94 -10.97 -19.79
N LEU A 30 5.78 -10.01 -20.70
CA LEU A 30 5.35 -8.65 -20.35
C LEU A 30 3.91 -8.66 -19.81
N PHE A 31 3.03 -9.45 -20.43
CA PHE A 31 1.66 -9.62 -19.96
C PHE A 31 1.59 -10.18 -18.52
N ASP A 32 2.41 -11.20 -18.20
CA ASP A 32 2.50 -11.77 -16.86
C ASP A 32 3.05 -10.76 -15.83
N GLU A 33 4.05 -9.95 -16.20
CA GLU A 33 4.62 -8.92 -15.32
C GLU A 33 3.58 -7.83 -14.97
N VAL A 34 2.84 -7.36 -15.98
CA VAL A 34 1.77 -6.39 -15.79
C VAL A 34 0.68 -6.96 -14.89
N HIS A 35 0.27 -8.21 -15.12
CA HIS A 35 -0.72 -8.88 -14.27
C HIS A 35 -0.29 -9.01 -12.81
N LYS A 36 1.00 -9.31 -12.56
CA LYS A 36 1.55 -9.32 -11.20
C LYS A 36 1.49 -7.95 -10.54
N GLN A 37 1.70 -6.87 -11.28
CA GLN A 37 1.58 -5.51 -10.76
C GLN A 37 0.12 -5.13 -10.50
N VAL A 38 -0.78 -5.42 -11.43
CA VAL A 38 -2.22 -5.18 -11.28
C VAL A 38 -2.77 -5.90 -10.05
N GLY A 39 -2.41 -7.17 -9.83
CA GLY A 39 -2.82 -7.91 -8.64
C GLY A 39 -2.31 -7.33 -7.30
N LYS A 40 -1.23 -6.55 -7.31
CA LYS A 40 -0.78 -5.79 -6.12
C LYS A 40 -1.65 -4.55 -5.89
N ILE A 41 -2.14 -3.92 -6.95
CA ILE A 41 -2.99 -2.73 -6.91
C ILE A 41 -4.43 -3.10 -6.54
N GLU A 42 -4.96 -4.20 -7.08
CA GLU A 42 -6.30 -4.76 -6.81
C GLU A 42 -6.49 -5.28 -5.39
N ARG A 43 -5.42 -5.31 -4.57
CA ARG A 43 -5.50 -5.46 -3.12
C ARG A 43 -5.38 -4.08 -2.45
N PRO A 44 -6.40 -3.20 -2.58
CA PRO A 44 -6.35 -1.90 -1.94
C PRO A 44 -6.27 -2.13 -0.43
N ARG A 45 -5.16 -1.73 0.19
CA ARG A 45 -5.13 -1.55 1.64
C ARG A 45 -6.20 -0.51 1.97
N GLN A 46 -7.13 -0.83 2.87
CA GLN A 46 -8.11 0.14 3.36
C GLN A 46 -7.34 1.40 3.80
N LYS A 47 -7.73 2.56 3.25
CA LYS A 47 -7.18 3.92 3.47
C LYS A 47 -6.07 3.94 4.53
N GLY A 48 -4.83 3.74 4.07
CA GLY A 48 -3.67 3.97 4.92
C GLY A 48 -3.65 5.43 5.31
N HIS A 49 -3.60 5.72 6.61
CA HIS A 49 -3.15 7.02 7.06
C HIS A 49 -1.73 7.22 6.50
N ASN A 50 -1.52 8.27 5.70
CA ASN A 50 -0.21 8.59 5.12
C ASN A 50 0.68 9.20 6.20
N PHE A 51 1.28 8.34 7.02
CA PHE A 51 2.29 8.74 7.98
C PHE A 51 3.66 8.65 7.31
N ALA A 52 4.42 9.76 7.33
CA ALA A 52 5.68 9.88 6.60
C ALA A 52 6.73 8.82 6.98
N PHE A 53 6.76 8.40 8.25
CA PHE A 53 7.80 7.50 8.76
C PHE A 53 7.35 6.04 8.95
N VAL A 54 6.07 5.71 8.70
CA VAL A 54 5.56 4.34 8.90
C VAL A 54 6.08 3.42 7.81
N GLY A 55 6.75 2.34 8.21
CA GLY A 55 7.36 1.35 7.29
C GLY A 55 8.78 1.69 6.83
N LEU A 56 9.29 2.89 7.15
CA LEU A 56 10.68 3.29 6.91
C LEU A 56 11.48 3.32 8.22
N ALA A 57 10.87 3.80 9.30
CA ALA A 57 11.55 3.96 10.57
C ALA A 57 11.54 2.67 11.40
N ILE A 58 12.70 2.35 11.96
CA ILE A 58 12.93 1.18 12.82
C ILE A 58 13.46 1.68 14.17
N CYS A 59 13.01 1.05 15.25
CA CYS A 59 13.51 1.28 16.58
C CYS A 59 14.97 0.83 16.70
N GLY A 60 15.88 1.75 17.06
CA GLY A 60 17.30 1.43 17.27
C GLY A 60 17.60 0.48 18.44
N GLU A 61 16.70 0.36 19.42
CA GLU A 61 16.91 -0.52 20.59
C GLU A 61 16.45 -1.96 20.34
N CYS A 62 15.21 -2.14 19.88
CA CYS A 62 14.60 -3.46 19.73
C CYS A 62 14.46 -3.93 18.28
N GLY A 63 14.82 -3.10 17.29
CA GLY A 63 14.71 -3.43 15.87
C GLY A 63 13.27 -3.53 15.36
N ALA A 64 12.28 -3.16 16.17
CA ALA A 64 10.88 -3.22 15.78
C ALA A 64 10.47 -2.04 14.90
N ALA A 65 9.51 -2.28 14.01
CA ALA A 65 8.94 -1.23 13.17
C ALA A 65 8.25 -0.15 14.02
N ILE A 66 8.46 1.11 13.65
CA ILE A 66 7.76 2.26 14.22
C ILE A 66 6.40 2.39 13.53
N THR A 67 5.37 2.53 14.35
CA THR A 67 3.97 2.75 13.96
C THR A 67 3.54 4.16 14.33
N ALA A 68 2.54 4.71 13.65
CA ALA A 68 2.00 6.01 13.96
C ALA A 68 0.51 5.96 14.29
N GLU A 69 0.07 6.87 15.15
CA GLU A 69 -1.31 7.03 15.60
C GLU A 69 -1.73 8.49 15.40
N GLN A 70 -2.93 8.71 14.85
CA GLN A 70 -3.49 10.03 14.62
C GLN A 70 -4.61 10.31 15.61
N HIS A 71 -4.50 11.40 16.36
CA HIS A 71 -5.52 11.88 17.30
C HIS A 71 -6.07 13.23 16.85
N ILE A 72 -7.38 13.31 16.60
CA ILE A 72 -8.04 14.54 16.20
C ILE A 72 -8.75 15.12 17.41
N LYS A 73 -8.29 16.27 17.90
CA LYS A 73 -8.93 17.02 18.98
C LYS A 73 -9.80 18.11 18.39
N LYS A 74 -11.11 18.08 18.67
CA LYS A 74 -12.06 19.13 18.27
C LYS A 74 -12.28 20.08 19.44
N TYR A 75 -12.11 21.38 19.23
CA TYR A 75 -12.36 22.42 20.22
C TYR A 75 -13.80 22.92 20.12
N LYS A 76 -14.34 23.44 21.24
CA LYS A 76 -15.71 23.99 21.31
C LYS A 76 -15.95 25.15 20.35
N ASN A 77 -14.89 25.84 19.93
CA ASN A 77 -14.93 27.02 19.06
C ASN A 77 -14.95 26.65 17.56
N GLY A 78 -15.14 25.37 17.22
CA GLY A 78 -15.20 24.89 15.83
C GLY A 78 -13.83 24.58 15.20
N THR A 79 -12.72 24.95 15.85
CA THR A 79 -11.37 24.57 15.41
C THR A 79 -11.04 23.13 15.80
N GLY A 80 -10.22 22.46 14.99
CA GLY A 80 -9.75 21.10 15.27
C GLY A 80 -8.25 21.01 15.05
N GLN A 81 -7.55 20.29 15.92
CA GLN A 81 -6.12 20.06 15.82
C GLN A 81 -5.85 18.58 15.72
N THR A 82 -5.00 18.20 14.76
CA THR A 82 -4.59 16.82 14.54
C THR A 82 -3.20 16.64 15.14
N PHE A 83 -3.04 15.60 15.95
CA PHE A 83 -1.77 15.19 16.54
C PHE A 83 -1.37 13.84 15.97
N ILE A 84 -0.14 13.73 15.46
CA ILE A 84 0.42 12.48 14.97
C ILE A 84 1.53 12.06 15.93
N TYR A 85 1.41 10.84 16.47
CA TYR A 85 2.39 10.27 17.39
C TYR A 85 3.03 9.04 16.76
N TYR A 86 4.36 9.00 16.74
CA TYR A 86 5.15 7.85 16.35
C TYR A 86 5.56 7.06 17.60
N ARG A 87 5.37 5.74 17.55
CA ARG A 87 5.70 4.82 18.64
C ARG A 87 6.30 3.52 18.14
N CYS A 88 7.23 2.99 18.92
CA CYS A 88 7.70 1.63 18.74
C CYS A 88 6.59 0.63 19.13
N THR A 89 6.44 -0.45 18.35
CA THR A 89 5.47 -1.51 18.66
C THR A 89 5.87 -2.38 19.85
N LYS A 90 7.15 -2.34 20.27
CA LYS A 90 7.72 -3.10 21.40
C LYS A 90 7.48 -4.62 21.34
N LYS A 91 7.17 -5.17 20.15
CA LYS A 91 6.79 -6.59 19.98
C LYS A 91 7.97 -7.57 20.01
N LEU A 92 9.16 -7.11 19.65
CA LEU A 92 10.34 -7.99 19.50
C LEU A 92 11.12 -8.14 20.81
N LYS A 93 11.40 -7.03 21.51
CA LYS A 93 12.15 -6.99 22.77
C LYS A 93 11.59 -5.87 23.65
N PRO A 94 11.73 -5.95 24.99
CA PRO A 94 11.39 -4.85 25.87
C PRO A 94 12.21 -3.61 25.48
N CYS A 95 11.54 -2.49 25.18
CA CYS A 95 12.19 -1.22 24.90
C CYS A 95 11.60 -0.09 25.74
N THR A 96 12.45 0.83 26.15
CA THR A 96 12.11 2.00 26.98
C THR A 96 11.89 3.27 26.15
N GLN A 97 11.96 3.16 24.82
CA GLN A 97 11.73 4.27 23.90
C GLN A 97 10.41 5.00 24.17
N LYS A 98 10.50 6.33 24.12
CA LYS A 98 9.40 7.28 24.30
C LYS A 98 8.68 7.56 22.98
N TYR A 99 7.47 8.10 23.09
CA TYR A 99 6.68 8.55 21.95
C TYR A 99 7.26 9.83 21.36
N ILE A 100 7.26 9.95 20.03
CA ILE A 100 7.71 11.13 19.31
C ILE A 100 6.49 11.78 18.67
N SER A 101 6.21 13.04 18.98
CA SER A 101 5.15 13.80 18.31
C SER A 101 5.68 14.45 17.04
N ASP A 102 4.95 14.31 15.94
CA ASP A 102 5.15 15.11 14.75
C ASP A 102 4.70 16.53 15.08
N GLY A 103 5.62 17.47 15.24
CA GLY A 103 5.33 18.88 15.58
C GLY A 103 4.61 19.64 14.47
N VAL A 104 4.04 18.95 13.48
CA VAL A 104 3.35 19.54 12.34
C VAL A 104 1.94 19.92 12.80
N HIS A 105 1.83 21.16 13.27
CA HIS A 105 0.54 21.83 13.47
C HIS A 105 0.19 22.58 12.17
N PRO A 106 -0.83 22.14 11.41
CA PRO A 106 -1.47 22.99 10.40
C PRO A 106 -2.31 24.09 11.05
#